data_AF-A0A147EUE0-F1
#
_entry.id   AF-A0A147EUE0-F1
#
_cell.length_a   1.000
_cell.length_b   1.000
_cell.length_c   1.000
_cell.angle_alpha   90.00
_cell.angle_beta   90.00
_cell.angle_gamma   90.00
#
_symmetry.space_group_name_H-M   'P 1'
#
loop_
_entity.id
_entity.type
_entity.pdbx_description
1 polymer ?
#
loop_
_entity_poly.entity_id
_entity_poly.type
_entity_poly.pdbx_seq_one_letter_code
_entity_poly.pdbx_strand_id
1 'polypeptide(L)'
;MTADPKDAAVANLSALADVLRTIGQERYATFFDGVVGDLLHAGDPGEVREAAARGLAAFGGMNSVNDLVVMDGSVPDIENNRAIDERREAVYDALTHLI
;
A
#
# COMPACT_ATOMS: atom_id res chain seq x y z
N MET A 1 -18.02 -2.80 -16.39
CA MET A 1 -17.30 -3.90 -15.72
C MET A 1 -16.76 -3.33 -14.43
N THR A 2 -17.32 -3.73 -13.28
CA THR A 2 -16.68 -3.46 -11.99
C THR A 2 -15.45 -4.36 -11.91
N ALA A 3 -14.27 -3.77 -11.74
CA ALA A 3 -13.04 -4.55 -11.53
C ALA A 3 -13.20 -5.42 -10.28
N ASP A 4 -12.63 -6.61 -10.28
CA ASP A 4 -12.63 -7.48 -9.09
C ASP A 4 -11.97 -6.73 -7.92
N PRO A 5 -12.55 -6.73 -6.72
CA PRO A 5 -11.97 -6.03 -5.57
C PRO A 5 -10.52 -6.42 -5.29
N LYS A 6 -10.14 -7.69 -5.54
CA LYS A 6 -8.77 -8.18 -5.38
C LYS A 6 -7.84 -7.57 -6.41
N ASP A 7 -8.27 -7.49 -7.67
CA ASP A 7 -7.50 -6.84 -8.74
C ASP A 7 -7.28 -5.35 -8.46
N ALA A 8 -8.30 -4.67 -7.91
CA ALA A 8 -8.19 -3.28 -7.49
C ALA A 8 -7.19 -3.10 -6.33
N ALA A 9 -7.20 -4.00 -5.34
CA ALA A 9 -6.24 -3.97 -4.24
C ALA A 9 -4.80 -4.20 -4.74
N VAL A 10 -4.59 -5.19 -5.61
CA VAL A 10 -3.28 -5.45 -6.23
C VAL A 10 -2.78 -4.23 -7.00
N ALA A 11 -3.63 -3.63 -7.86
CA ALA A 11 -3.25 -2.46 -8.65
C ALA A 11 -2.86 -1.26 -7.78
N ASN A 12 -3.61 -0.98 -6.71
CA ASN A 12 -3.32 0.12 -5.80
C ASN A 12 -2.04 -0.13 -4.98
N LEU A 13 -1.84 -1.36 -4.49
CA LEU A 13 -0.62 -1.74 -3.77
C LEU A 13 0.62 -1.60 -4.64
N SER A 14 0.59 -2.13 -5.87
CA SER A 14 1.71 -1.99 -6.82
C SER A 14 2.01 -0.52 -7.14
N ALA A 15 0.98 0.30 -7.37
CA ALA A 15 1.16 1.72 -7.63
C ALA A 15 1.78 2.46 -6.43
N LEU A 16 1.39 2.13 -5.19
CA LEU A 16 2.01 2.69 -4.00
C LEU A 16 3.46 2.22 -3.84
N ALA A 17 3.74 0.93 -4.07
CA ALA A 17 5.10 0.38 -4.00
C ALA A 17 6.04 1.08 -5.00
N ASP A 18 5.57 1.34 -6.22
CA ASP A 18 6.33 2.09 -7.22
C ASP A 18 6.65 3.52 -6.78
N VAL A 19 5.66 4.26 -6.25
CA VAL A 19 5.88 5.60 -5.70
C VAL A 19 6.86 5.57 -4.54
N LEU A 20 6.76 4.59 -3.64
CA LEU A 20 7.69 4.43 -2.52
C LEU A 20 9.12 4.16 -2.99
N ARG A 21 9.29 3.42 -4.09
CA ARG A 21 10.59 3.14 -4.69
C ARG A 21 11.22 4.38 -5.30
N THR A 22 10.45 5.25 -5.99
CA THR A 22 11.01 6.48 -6.58
C THR A 22 11.54 7.46 -5.55
N ILE A 23 10.99 7.44 -4.33
CA ILE A 23 11.41 8.29 -3.19
C ILE A 23 12.38 7.59 -2.23
N GLY A 24 12.90 6.41 -2.58
CA GLY A 24 13.90 5.68 -1.79
C GLY A 24 13.38 4.92 -0.57
N GLN A 25 12.07 4.74 -0.43
CA GLN A 25 11.43 3.99 0.66
C GLN A 25 11.32 2.49 0.36
N GLU A 26 12.44 1.88 -0.02
CA GLU A 26 12.51 0.49 -0.54
C GLU A 26 11.95 -0.54 0.44
N ARG A 27 12.10 -0.30 1.75
CA ARG A 27 11.58 -1.18 2.79
C ARG A 27 10.05 -1.30 2.72
N TYR A 28 9.35 -0.19 2.52
CA TYR A 28 7.89 -0.20 2.38
C TYR A 28 7.46 -0.75 1.02
N ALA A 29 8.16 -0.39 -0.06
CA ALA A 29 7.90 -0.94 -1.38
C ALA A 29 7.98 -2.48 -1.38
N THR A 30 9.07 -3.04 -0.84
CA THR A 30 9.28 -4.50 -0.72
C THR A 30 8.20 -5.16 0.13
N PHE A 31 7.76 -4.51 1.21
CA PHE A 31 6.67 -5.03 2.03
C PHE A 31 5.37 -5.14 1.23
N PHE A 32 4.98 -4.09 0.50
CA PHE A 32 3.76 -4.11 -0.30
C PHE A 32 3.85 -5.06 -1.50
N ASP A 33 5.02 -5.23 -2.12
CA ASP A 33 5.27 -6.26 -3.14
C ASP A 33 5.00 -7.67 -2.58
N GLY A 34 5.38 -7.92 -1.32
CA GLY A 34 5.06 -9.17 -0.62
C GLY A 34 3.55 -9.39 -0.47
N VAL A 35 2.81 -8.36 -0.05
CA VAL A 35 1.34 -8.41 0.08
C VAL A 35 0.67 -8.66 -1.28
N VAL A 36 1.17 -8.03 -2.35
CA VAL A 36 0.71 -8.29 -3.72
C VAL A 36 0.93 -9.75 -4.09
N GLY A 37 2.12 -10.28 -3.80
CA GLY A 37 2.43 -11.70 -3.98
C GLY A 37 1.43 -12.60 -3.26
N ASP A 38 1.13 -12.32 -1.99
CA ASP A 38 0.18 -13.11 -1.20
C ASP A 38 -1.24 -13.06 -1.81
N LEU A 39 -1.74 -11.89 -2.22
CA LEU A 39 -3.07 -11.73 -2.82
C LEU A 39 -3.21 -12.46 -4.17
N LEU A 40 -2.13 -12.48 -4.96
CA LEU A 40 -2.11 -13.17 -6.26
C LEU A 40 -2.12 -14.69 -6.10
N HIS A 41 -1.50 -15.21 -5.04
CA HIS A 41 -1.40 -16.65 -4.78
C HIS A 41 -2.49 -17.20 -3.85
N ALA A 42 -3.28 -16.33 -3.21
CA ALA A 42 -4.39 -16.74 -2.35
C ALA A 42 -5.40 -17.62 -3.12
N GLY A 43 -5.56 -18.86 -2.67
CA GLY A 43 -6.43 -19.87 -3.24
C GLY A 43 -7.85 -19.87 -2.69
N ASP A 44 -8.08 -19.20 -1.55
CA ASP A 44 -9.41 -19.09 -0.93
C ASP A 44 -9.66 -17.72 -0.26
N PRO A 45 -10.93 -17.40 0.09
CA PRO A 45 -11.27 -16.12 0.69
C PRO A 45 -10.63 -15.84 2.06
N GLY A 46 -10.25 -16.88 2.82
CA GLY A 46 -9.54 -16.73 4.09
C GLY A 46 -8.13 -16.20 3.88
N GLU A 47 -7.40 -16.79 2.93
CA GLU A 47 -6.05 -16.34 2.54
C GLU A 47 -6.06 -14.90 2.00
N VAL A 48 -7.09 -14.52 1.23
CA VAL A 48 -7.27 -13.13 0.77
C VAL A 48 -7.42 -12.16 1.94
N ARG A 49 -8.25 -12.50 2.94
CA ARG A 49 -8.45 -11.68 4.13
C ARG A 49 -7.17 -11.55 4.97
N GLU A 50 -6.41 -12.63 5.11
CA GLU A 50 -5.14 -12.61 5.84
C GLU A 50 -4.09 -11.73 5.16
N ALA A 51 -3.97 -11.83 3.84
CA ALA A 51 -3.09 -10.95 3.05
C ALA A 51 -3.54 -9.48 3.17
N ALA A 52 -4.84 -9.21 3.06
CA ALA A 52 -5.39 -7.87 3.22
C ALA A 52 -5.14 -7.29 4.63
N ALA A 53 -5.37 -8.07 5.68
CA ALA A 53 -5.12 -7.67 7.06
C ALA A 53 -3.64 -7.37 7.32
N ARG A 54 -2.73 -8.16 6.73
CA ARG A 54 -1.29 -7.90 6.76
C ARG A 54 -0.96 -6.56 6.11
N GLY A 55 -1.53 -6.28 4.93
CA GLY A 55 -1.38 -4.99 4.26
C GLY A 55 -1.87 -3.81 5.12
N LEU A 56 -3.05 -3.94 5.74
CA LEU A 56 -3.62 -2.92 6.63
C LEU A 56 -2.77 -2.68 7.88
N ALA A 57 -2.06 -3.70 8.37
CA ALA A 57 -1.17 -3.54 9.52
C ALA A 57 -0.05 -2.51 9.27
N ALA A 58 0.34 -2.25 8.01
CA ALA A 58 1.30 -1.19 7.70
C ALA A 58 0.76 0.23 7.93
N PHE A 59 -0.55 0.40 8.00
CA PHE A 59 -1.22 1.68 8.27
C PHE A 59 -1.47 1.92 9.76
N GLY A 60 -1.24 0.93 10.63
CA GLY A 60 -1.42 1.04 12.07
C GLY A 60 -0.10 1.01 12.85
N GLY A 61 -0.06 1.69 13.99
CA GLY A 61 1.04 1.61 14.97
C GLY A 61 2.07 2.75 14.88
N MET A 62 3.18 2.62 15.63
CA MET A 62 4.29 3.58 15.62
C MET A 62 5.20 3.34 14.41
N ASN A 63 5.47 4.38 13.62
CA ASN A 63 6.21 4.31 12.35
C ASN A 63 5.42 3.55 11.27
N SER A 64 4.13 3.86 11.17
CA SER A 64 3.28 3.36 10.10
C SER A 64 3.63 4.03 8.77
N VAL A 65 3.14 3.48 7.67
CA VAL A 65 3.22 4.15 6.37
C VAL A 65 2.53 5.52 6.42
N ASN A 66 1.57 5.76 7.32
CA ASN A 66 0.91 7.07 7.49
C ASN A 66 1.82 8.13 8.11
N ASP A 67 2.84 7.72 8.87
CA ASP A 67 3.78 8.64 9.53
C ASP A 67 4.93 9.04 8.60
N LEU A 68 5.05 8.40 7.42
CA LEU A 68 6.11 8.69 6.46
C LEU A 68 5.93 10.10 5.89
N VAL A 69 6.95 10.93 6.04
CA VAL A 69 7.04 12.25 5.41
C VAL A 69 8.35 12.31 4.64
N VAL A 70 8.26 12.62 3.35
CA VAL A 70 9.43 12.82 2.48
C VAL A 70 9.91 14.25 2.63
N MET A 71 11.22 14.40 2.81
CA MET A 71 11.89 15.69 2.97
C MET A 71 12.85 15.91 1.79
N ASP A 72 12.83 17.11 1.21
CA ASP A 72 13.88 17.61 0.33
C ASP A 72 14.77 18.56 1.14
N GLY A 73 15.90 18.05 1.63
CA GLY A 73 16.74 18.76 2.59
C GLY A 73 16.00 19.04 3.90
N SER A 74 15.71 20.31 4.19
CA SER A 74 15.02 20.75 5.41
C SER A 74 13.54 21.07 5.21
N VAL A 75 13.02 20.96 4.00
CA VAL A 75 11.61 21.25 3.68
C VAL A 75 10.87 19.97 3.28
N PRO A 76 9.56 19.86 3.58
CA PRO A 76 8.76 18.75 3.08
C PRO A 76 8.66 18.79 1.55
N ASP A 77 8.84 17.65 0.91
CA ASP A 77 8.60 17.49 -0.52
C ASP A 77 7.09 17.39 -0.77
N ILE A 78 6.45 18.52 -1.08
CA ILE A 78 4.99 18.61 -1.17
C ILE A 78 4.42 17.71 -2.27
N GLU A 79 5.09 17.63 -3.42
CA GLU A 79 4.62 16.85 -4.56
C GLU A 79 4.61 15.36 -4.23
N ASN A 80 5.73 14.85 -3.71
CA ASN A 80 5.83 13.43 -3.35
C ASN A 80 4.94 13.08 -2.16
N ASN A 81 4.86 13.92 -1.12
CA ASN A 81 3.97 13.65 0.01
C ASN A 81 2.50 13.59 -0.41
N ARG A 82 2.05 14.49 -1.29
CA ARG A 82 0.69 14.46 -1.83
C ARG A 82 0.43 13.19 -2.66
N ALA A 83 1.39 12.81 -3.51
CA ALA A 83 1.29 11.57 -4.29
C ALA A 83 1.18 10.33 -3.38
N ILE A 84 1.91 10.31 -2.26
CA ILE A 84 1.81 9.23 -1.27
C ILE A 84 0.45 9.25 -0.59
N ASP A 85 -0.04 10.41 -0.15
CA ASP A 85 -1.33 10.54 0.55
C ASP A 85 -2.50 10.04 -0.29
N GLU A 86 -2.57 10.45 -1.57
CA GLU A 86 -3.61 9.99 -2.49
C GLU A 86 -3.56 8.46 -2.69
N ARG A 87 -2.36 7.87 -2.65
CA ARG A 87 -2.18 6.41 -2.78
C ARG A 87 -2.47 5.65 -1.48
N ARG A 88 -2.16 6.23 -0.32
CA ARG A 88 -2.46 5.66 1.00
C ARG A 88 -3.95 5.43 1.16
N GLU A 89 -4.75 6.45 0.86
CA GLU A 89 -6.21 6.36 0.95
C GLU A 89 -6.75 5.27 0.01
N ALA A 90 -6.32 5.27 -1.26
CA ALA A 90 -6.75 4.28 -2.23
C ALA A 90 -6.38 2.83 -1.85
N VAL A 91 -5.18 2.62 -1.30
CA VAL A 91 -4.75 1.29 -0.81
C VAL A 91 -5.54 0.88 0.42
N TYR A 92 -5.67 1.77 1.40
CA TYR A 92 -6.41 1.49 2.64
C TYR A 92 -7.86 1.10 2.35
N ASP A 93 -8.53 1.87 1.49
CA ASP A 93 -9.90 1.58 1.07
C ASP A 93 -9.96 0.24 0.34
N ALA A 94 -9.10 0.01 -0.66
CA ALA A 94 -9.12 -1.23 -1.43
C ALA A 94 -8.90 -2.48 -0.57
N LEU A 95 -7.99 -2.42 0.40
CA LEU A 95 -7.74 -3.53 1.34
C LEU A 95 -8.92 -3.74 2.30
N THR A 96 -9.56 -2.67 2.76
CA THR A 96 -10.73 -2.76 3.65
C THR A 96 -11.92 -3.43 2.95
N HIS A 97 -12.07 -3.26 1.62
CA HIS A 97 -13.13 -3.92 0.85
C HIS A 97 -12.91 -5.45 0.68
N LEU A 98 -11.74 -5.97 1.05
CA LEU A 98 -11.44 -7.41 0.97
C LEU A 98 -11.75 -8.19 2.26
N ILE A 99 -12.10 -7.50 3.35
CA ILE A 99 -12.30 -8.09 4.68
C ILE A 99 -13.77 -8.11 5.04
#